data_AF-A0A7C1ZIS7-F1
#
_entry.id   AF-A0A7C1ZIS7-F1
#
_cell.length_a   1.000
_cell.length_b   1.000
_cell.length_c   1.000
_cell.angle_alpha   90.00
_cell.angle_beta   90.00
_cell.angle_gamma   90.00
#
_symmetry.space_group_name_H-M   'P 1'
#
loop_
_entity.id
_entity.type
_entity.pdbx_description
1 polymer ?
#
loop_
_entity_poly.entity_id
_entity_poly.type
_entity_poly.pdbx_seq_one_letter_code
_entity_poly.pdbx_strand_id
1 'polypeptide(L)'
;MVNKVLVGTSGWGYEEWIGPFYPRSLKKEDYLLYYSEIFYTNEINTTFYNIPSRWVVKNWVKKTPTNFLFSAKIPQTITHTYKLDIDLCLNDLDHYLNSIEPLIEANKLLSLLIQLPPSFNKNEHFSQLKEFINNWPSDYEKDKYHLVVEFRHKSWMDEAVFKYLRAKLLTYCAVIEPLLPPRMDVTNPSFAYIRFHGYGNKIWFDYDFHEEEIRRWAQSIKKIIPQVEKIGIYFNNHFSGYAVKNSLMLMKELSVQPRNSPSRVNLLEIKKKSGEFPKGQMDLDKFM
;
A
#
# COMPACT_ATOMS: atom_id res chain seq x y z
N MET A 1 -4.62 -8.16 19.36
CA MET A 1 -5.64 -7.50 18.51
C MET A 1 -4.94 -6.96 17.26
N VAL A 2 -5.49 -7.21 16.06
CA VAL A 2 -4.94 -6.64 14.82
C VAL A 2 -5.26 -5.14 14.80
N ASN A 3 -4.29 -4.30 14.44
CA ASN A 3 -4.49 -2.85 14.40
C ASN A 3 -5.58 -2.51 13.38
N LYS A 4 -6.63 -1.81 13.85
CA LYS A 4 -7.75 -1.33 13.02
C LYS A 4 -7.29 -0.33 11.97
N VAL A 5 -6.39 0.57 12.34
CA VAL A 5 -5.82 1.58 11.45
C VAL A 5 -4.38 1.18 11.14
N LEU A 6 -4.09 0.98 9.86
CA LEU A 6 -2.78 0.63 9.34
C LEU A 6 -2.26 1.80 8.53
N VAL A 7 -1.16 2.40 8.98
CA VAL A 7 -0.50 3.50 8.27
C VAL A 7 0.85 3.00 7.78
N GLY A 8 1.18 3.31 6.53
CA GLY A 8 2.46 2.99 5.92
C GLY A 8 2.71 3.85 4.69
N THR A 9 3.68 3.42 3.89
CA THR A 9 4.07 4.08 2.65
C THR A 9 3.76 3.24 1.43
N SER A 10 3.69 3.90 0.28
CA SER A 10 3.75 3.26 -1.02
C SER A 10 5.21 2.97 -1.35
N GLY A 11 5.60 1.69 -1.32
CA GLY A 11 6.97 1.24 -1.50
C GLY A 11 7.85 1.40 -0.26
N TRP A 12 9.02 0.76 -0.30
CA TRP A 12 10.06 0.77 0.76
C TRP A 12 11.49 0.86 0.18
N GLY A 13 11.64 0.96 -1.13
CA GLY A 13 12.91 0.71 -1.82
C GLY A 13 13.65 1.97 -2.26
N TYR A 14 13.53 3.09 -1.54
CA TYR A 14 14.00 4.41 -1.97
C TYR A 14 15.37 4.76 -1.41
N GLU A 15 16.28 5.24 -2.25
CA GLU A 15 17.65 5.60 -1.86
C GLU A 15 17.69 6.93 -1.09
N GLU A 16 16.76 7.82 -1.39
CA GLU A 16 16.55 9.10 -0.72
C GLU A 16 16.16 8.93 0.77
N TRP A 17 15.81 7.71 1.18
CA TRP A 17 15.51 7.39 2.58
C TRP A 17 16.76 7.04 3.38
N ILE A 18 17.93 6.88 2.74
CA ILE A 18 19.21 6.62 3.41
C ILE A 18 19.69 7.87 4.14
N GLY A 19 19.78 7.80 5.47
CA GLY A 19 20.06 8.92 6.35
C GLY A 19 18.79 9.39 7.08
N PRO A 20 17.77 9.91 6.37
CA PRO A 20 16.52 10.33 7.00
C PRO A 20 15.75 9.19 7.70
N PHE A 21 15.78 7.98 7.15
CA PHE A 21 15.04 6.82 7.68
C PHE A 21 15.89 5.56 7.79
N TYR A 22 16.54 5.14 6.69
CA TYR A 22 17.43 3.99 6.70
C TYR A 22 18.81 4.39 7.22
N PRO A 23 19.39 3.65 8.18
CA PRO A 23 20.78 3.85 8.56
C PRO A 23 21.72 3.68 7.36
N ARG A 24 22.74 4.53 7.24
CA ARG A 24 23.67 4.52 6.09
C ARG A 24 24.39 3.18 5.87
N SER A 25 24.53 2.38 6.93
CA SER A 25 25.16 1.06 6.89
C SER A 25 24.20 -0.08 6.52
N LEU A 26 22.90 0.21 6.36
CA LEU A 26 21.89 -0.80 6.05
C LEU A 26 21.98 -1.17 4.57
N LYS A 27 21.99 -2.47 4.26
CA LYS A 27 21.98 -2.94 2.87
C LYS A 27 20.57 -2.90 2.31
N LYS A 28 20.46 -2.65 1.00
CA LYS A 28 19.18 -2.57 0.26
C LYS A 28 18.29 -3.79 0.46
N GLU A 29 18.90 -4.96 0.54
CA GLU A 29 18.23 -6.25 0.74
C GLU A 29 17.46 -6.30 2.08
N ASP A 30 17.88 -5.51 3.06
CA ASP A 30 17.32 -5.46 4.42
C ASP A 30 16.33 -4.32 4.62
N TYR A 31 16.07 -3.50 3.60
CA TYR A 31 15.15 -2.37 3.70
C TYR A 31 13.74 -2.79 4.09
N LEU A 32 13.24 -3.89 3.50
CA LEU A 32 11.91 -4.42 3.85
C LEU A 32 11.87 -4.92 5.29
N LEU A 33 12.90 -5.65 5.71
CA LEU A 33 13.00 -6.18 7.07
C LEU A 33 13.03 -5.03 8.09
N TYR A 34 13.91 -4.04 7.89
CA TYR A 34 13.98 -2.83 8.72
C TYR A 34 12.65 -2.05 8.73
N TYR A 35 12.05 -1.82 7.56
CA TYR A 35 10.77 -1.13 7.44
C TYR A 35 9.66 -1.84 8.23
N SER A 36 9.64 -3.18 8.17
CA SER A 36 8.64 -4.01 8.83
C SER A 36 8.78 -4.11 10.35
N GLU A 37 9.91 -3.66 10.91
CA GLU A 37 10.07 -3.48 12.36
C GLU A 37 9.43 -2.17 12.86
N ILE A 38 9.01 -1.27 11.97
CA ILE A 38 8.46 0.05 12.30
C ILE A 38 6.97 0.11 11.95
N PHE A 39 6.62 -0.29 10.73
CA PHE A 39 5.23 -0.24 10.24
C PHE A 39 4.57 -1.62 10.25
N TYR A 40 3.24 -1.62 10.32
CA TYR A 40 2.44 -2.85 10.20
C TYR A 40 2.04 -3.16 8.75
N THR A 41 2.24 -2.20 7.84
CA THR A 41 1.80 -2.35 6.45
C THR A 41 2.65 -1.59 5.45
N ASN A 42 2.56 -2.01 4.19
CA ASN A 42 3.12 -1.31 3.04
C ASN A 42 2.25 -1.54 1.79
N GLU A 43 2.18 -0.54 0.91
CA GLU A 43 1.62 -0.71 -0.43
C GLU A 43 2.74 -1.03 -1.45
N ILE A 44 2.76 -2.26 -1.96
CA ILE A 44 3.67 -2.74 -3.01
C ILE A 44 3.34 -2.00 -4.31
N ASN A 45 4.26 -1.15 -4.73
CA ASN A 45 4.17 -0.40 -5.99
C ASN A 45 4.97 -1.06 -7.13
N THR A 46 5.95 -1.92 -6.83
CA THR A 46 6.79 -2.55 -7.87
C THR A 46 6.01 -3.46 -8.80
N THR A 47 4.95 -4.10 -8.31
CA THR A 47 4.03 -4.96 -9.08
C THR A 47 3.33 -4.23 -10.21
N PHE A 48 3.18 -2.90 -10.10
CA PHE A 48 2.63 -2.06 -11.15
C PHE A 48 3.48 -2.07 -12.42
N TYR A 49 4.80 -2.08 -12.25
CA TYR A 49 5.75 -2.00 -13.36
C TYR A 49 6.15 -3.37 -13.88
N ASN A 50 6.24 -4.36 -13.00
CA ASN A 50 6.60 -5.72 -13.37
C ASN A 50 5.96 -6.74 -12.41
N ILE A 51 5.44 -7.83 -12.95
CA ILE A 51 4.91 -8.94 -12.15
C ILE A 51 6.12 -9.67 -11.53
N PRO A 52 6.26 -9.71 -10.19
CA PRO A 52 7.39 -10.39 -9.55
C PRO A 52 7.29 -11.90 -9.76
N SER A 53 8.38 -12.65 -9.52
CA SER A 53 8.27 -14.10 -9.43
C SER A 53 7.68 -14.51 -8.08
N ARG A 54 7.02 -15.68 -8.01
CA ARG A 54 6.53 -16.25 -6.74
C ARG A 54 7.63 -16.37 -5.68
N TRP A 55 8.87 -16.61 -6.10
CA TRP A 55 10.01 -16.68 -5.18
C TRP A 55 10.28 -15.33 -4.50
N VAL A 56 10.22 -14.22 -5.25
CA VAL A 56 10.35 -12.86 -4.69
C VAL A 56 9.24 -12.59 -3.67
N VAL A 57 7.99 -12.97 -3.99
CA VAL A 57 6.85 -12.77 -3.08
C VAL A 57 6.99 -13.63 -1.82
N LYS A 58 7.40 -14.90 -1.93
CA LYS A 58 7.72 -15.76 -0.77
C LYS A 58 8.82 -15.16 0.11
N ASN A 59 9.80 -14.49 -0.49
CA ASN A 59 10.84 -13.80 0.26
C ASN A 59 10.29 -12.60 1.05
N TRP A 60 9.35 -11.83 0.48
CA TRP A 60 8.65 -10.76 1.22
C TRP A 60 7.86 -11.31 2.42
N VAL A 61 7.18 -12.44 2.24
CA VAL A 61 6.49 -13.14 3.34
C VAL A 61 7.47 -13.52 4.44
N LYS A 62 8.62 -14.11 4.09
CA LYS A 62 9.65 -14.55 5.04
C LYS A 62 10.30 -13.39 5.81
N LYS A 63 10.57 -12.26 5.13
CA LYS A 63 11.28 -11.11 5.70
C LYS A 63 10.44 -10.23 6.63
N THR A 64 9.13 -10.45 6.72
CA THR A 64 8.23 -9.59 7.50
C THR A 64 7.57 -10.33 8.65
N PRO A 65 7.20 -9.66 9.76
CA PRO A 65 6.44 -10.27 10.85
C PRO A 65 5.12 -10.89 10.40
N THR A 66 4.61 -11.88 11.15
CA THR A 66 3.37 -12.61 10.80
C THR A 66 2.15 -11.69 10.62
N ASN A 67 2.05 -10.63 11.42
CA ASN A 67 0.98 -9.63 11.36
C ASN A 67 1.32 -8.41 10.48
N PHE A 68 2.32 -8.50 9.59
CA PHE A 68 2.60 -7.47 8.61
C PHE A 68 1.77 -7.71 7.35
N LEU A 69 1.05 -6.68 6.89
CA LEU A 69 0.12 -6.80 5.77
C LEU A 69 0.56 -5.96 4.58
N PHE A 70 0.36 -6.47 3.37
CA PHE A 70 0.67 -5.80 2.12
C PHE A 70 -0.60 -5.45 1.36
N SER A 71 -0.67 -4.24 0.84
CA SER A 71 -1.57 -3.91 -0.27
C SER A 71 -0.75 -3.96 -1.56
N ALA A 72 -1.26 -4.53 -2.65
CA ALA A 72 -0.48 -4.68 -3.88
C ALA A 72 -1.18 -4.03 -5.07
N LYS A 73 -0.44 -3.21 -5.83
CA LYS A 73 -0.98 -2.53 -7.01
C LYS A 73 -1.07 -3.50 -8.18
N ILE A 74 -2.20 -3.48 -8.87
CA ILE A 74 -2.41 -4.24 -10.10
C ILE A 74 -1.48 -3.71 -11.21
N PRO A 75 -0.89 -4.58 -12.04
CA PRO A 75 -0.04 -4.19 -13.16
C PRO A 75 -0.60 -3.07 -14.05
N GLN A 76 0.29 -2.22 -14.56
CA GLN A 76 -0.06 -1.15 -15.48
C GLN A 76 -0.57 -1.68 -16.82
N THR A 77 -0.15 -2.89 -17.23
CA THR A 77 -0.67 -3.52 -18.45
C THR A 77 -2.18 -3.71 -18.37
N ILE A 78 -2.68 -4.21 -17.24
CA ILE A 78 -4.12 -4.40 -16.97
C ILE A 78 -4.85 -3.05 -16.86
N THR A 79 -4.32 -2.12 -16.06
CA THR A 79 -5.05 -0.89 -15.68
C THR A 79 -4.90 0.29 -16.64
N HIS A 80 -3.75 0.42 -17.29
CA HIS A 80 -3.38 1.56 -18.13
C HIS A 80 -3.31 1.21 -19.60
N THR A 81 -2.67 0.08 -19.96
CA THR A 81 -2.52 -0.34 -21.36
C THR A 81 -3.83 -0.93 -21.90
N TYR A 82 -4.36 -1.97 -21.26
CA TYR A 82 -5.59 -2.66 -21.65
C TYR A 82 -6.84 -1.99 -21.08
N LYS A 83 -6.69 -1.06 -20.13
CA LYS A 83 -7.80 -0.30 -19.55
C LYS A 83 -8.96 -1.19 -19.09
N LEU A 84 -8.64 -2.28 -18.40
CA LEU A 84 -9.62 -3.25 -17.89
C LEU A 84 -10.46 -3.96 -18.97
N ASP A 85 -10.06 -3.92 -20.24
CA ASP A 85 -10.62 -4.81 -21.26
C ASP A 85 -10.36 -6.26 -20.85
N ILE A 86 -11.42 -6.98 -20.50
CA ILE A 86 -11.30 -8.27 -19.83
C ILE A 86 -10.59 -9.29 -20.72
N ASP A 87 -10.89 -9.33 -22.01
CA ASP A 87 -10.34 -10.28 -22.96
C ASP A 87 -8.82 -10.11 -23.12
N LEU A 88 -8.34 -8.86 -23.02
CA LEU A 88 -6.92 -8.54 -23.05
C LEU A 88 -6.23 -8.79 -21.69
N CYS A 89 -6.97 -8.67 -20.59
CA CYS A 89 -6.41 -8.71 -19.24
C CYS A 89 -6.25 -10.12 -18.65
N LEU A 90 -7.04 -11.12 -19.07
CA LEU A 90 -7.14 -12.42 -18.38
C LEU A 90 -5.78 -13.08 -18.10
N ASN A 91 -4.92 -13.22 -19.12
CA ASN A 91 -3.63 -13.88 -18.97
C ASN A 91 -2.70 -13.15 -17.99
N ASP A 92 -2.60 -11.82 -18.09
CA ASP A 92 -1.77 -11.00 -17.20
C ASP A 92 -2.33 -10.99 -15.78
N LEU A 93 -3.65 -10.96 -15.63
CA LEU A 93 -4.34 -11.01 -14.35
C LEU A 93 -4.10 -12.34 -13.65
N ASP A 94 -4.27 -13.46 -14.36
CA ASP A 94 -4.00 -14.79 -13.83
C ASP A 94 -2.53 -14.95 -13.45
N HIS A 95 -1.60 -14.50 -14.30
CA HIS A 95 -0.18 -14.54 -14.00
C HIS A 95 0.17 -13.72 -12.75
N TYR A 96 -0.39 -12.50 -12.63
CA TYR A 96 -0.21 -11.64 -11.48
C TYR A 96 -0.77 -12.26 -10.20
N LEU A 97 -2.00 -12.74 -10.25
CA LEU A 97 -2.67 -13.35 -9.11
C LEU A 97 -1.91 -14.61 -8.63
N ASN A 98 -1.42 -15.43 -9.56
CA ASN A 98 -0.56 -16.58 -9.25
C ASN A 98 0.77 -16.16 -8.62
N SER A 99 1.31 -15.02 -9.02
CA SER A 99 2.54 -14.48 -8.44
C SER A 99 2.35 -14.06 -6.98
N ILE A 100 1.24 -13.37 -6.66
CA ILE A 100 0.95 -12.85 -5.32
C ILE A 100 0.32 -13.86 -4.37
N GLU A 101 -0.12 -15.02 -4.85
CA GLU A 101 -0.73 -16.09 -4.05
C GLU A 101 0.00 -16.40 -2.73
N PRO A 102 1.36 -16.41 -2.64
CA PRO A 102 2.03 -16.63 -1.36
C PRO A 102 1.67 -15.62 -0.26
N LEU A 103 1.26 -14.39 -0.60
CA LEU A 103 0.73 -13.43 0.38
C LEU A 103 -0.65 -13.82 0.88
N ILE A 104 -1.48 -14.41 0.02
CA ILE A 104 -2.82 -14.91 0.36
C ILE A 104 -2.69 -16.12 1.29
N GLU A 105 -1.88 -17.10 0.89
CA GLU A 105 -1.59 -18.31 1.69
C GLU A 105 -1.09 -17.95 3.10
N ALA A 106 -0.25 -16.92 3.21
CA ALA A 106 0.32 -16.45 4.48
C ALA A 106 -0.60 -15.50 5.28
N ASN A 107 -1.83 -15.19 4.80
CA ASN A 107 -2.72 -14.19 5.37
C ASN A 107 -2.08 -12.79 5.52
N LYS A 108 -1.21 -12.44 4.56
CA LYS A 108 -0.48 -11.17 4.51
C LYS A 108 -0.95 -10.23 3.40
N LEU A 109 -1.88 -10.64 2.54
CA LEU A 109 -2.49 -9.74 1.57
C LEU A 109 -3.67 -9.00 2.22
N LEU A 110 -3.56 -7.67 2.33
CA LEU A 110 -4.66 -6.81 2.78
C LEU A 110 -5.60 -6.44 1.63
N SER A 111 -5.03 -6.02 0.50
CA SER A 111 -5.84 -5.54 -0.61
C SER A 111 -5.11 -5.54 -1.95
N LEU A 112 -5.88 -5.48 -3.02
CA LEU A 112 -5.42 -5.24 -4.39
C LEU A 112 -5.93 -3.89 -4.89
N LEU A 113 -5.01 -3.04 -5.32
CA LEU A 113 -5.29 -1.69 -5.79
C LEU A 113 -5.37 -1.63 -7.32
N ILE A 114 -6.57 -1.40 -7.83
CA ILE A 114 -6.89 -1.10 -9.23
C ILE A 114 -6.84 0.43 -9.39
N GLN A 115 -5.65 0.95 -9.71
CA GLN A 115 -5.48 2.37 -9.97
C GLN A 115 -5.64 2.69 -11.45
N LEU A 116 -6.62 3.53 -11.77
CA LEU A 116 -7.00 3.86 -13.15
C LEU A 116 -6.35 5.18 -13.59
N PRO A 117 -5.90 5.30 -14.85
CA PRO A 117 -5.29 6.54 -15.35
C PRO A 117 -6.31 7.67 -15.55
N PRO A 118 -5.87 8.94 -15.66
CA PRO A 118 -6.75 10.06 -16.01
C PRO A 118 -7.50 9.88 -17.34
N SER A 119 -6.93 9.12 -18.29
CA SER A 119 -7.57 8.80 -19.58
C SER A 119 -8.76 7.83 -19.47
N PHE A 120 -8.91 7.15 -18.33
CA PHE A 120 -10.02 6.23 -18.07
C PHE A 120 -11.16 6.99 -17.40
N ASN A 121 -12.20 7.34 -18.17
CA ASN A 121 -13.31 8.17 -17.73
C ASN A 121 -14.64 7.40 -17.68
N LYS A 122 -15.59 7.88 -16.86
CA LYS A 122 -16.88 7.24 -16.59
C LYS A 122 -17.73 7.05 -17.85
N ASN A 123 -17.77 8.05 -18.73
CA ASN A 123 -18.70 8.06 -19.88
C ASN A 123 -18.39 6.92 -20.85
N GLU A 124 -17.11 6.64 -21.06
CA GLU A 124 -16.66 5.61 -21.99
C GLU A 124 -16.42 4.26 -21.30
N HIS A 125 -15.98 4.25 -20.04
CA HIS A 125 -15.37 3.05 -19.44
C HIS A 125 -16.13 2.47 -18.24
N PHE A 126 -17.32 2.99 -17.90
CA PHE A 126 -18.08 2.45 -16.75
C PHE A 126 -18.59 1.02 -16.99
N SER A 127 -18.94 0.66 -18.23
CA SER A 127 -19.27 -0.74 -18.59
C SER A 127 -18.08 -1.66 -18.39
N GLN A 128 -16.90 -1.28 -18.90
CA GLN A 128 -15.66 -2.05 -18.78
C GLN A 128 -15.27 -2.30 -17.31
N LEU A 129 -15.35 -1.27 -16.45
CA LEU A 129 -15.12 -1.47 -15.01
C LEU A 129 -16.09 -2.50 -14.43
N LYS A 130 -17.39 -2.42 -14.77
CA LYS A 130 -18.39 -3.37 -14.25
C LYS A 130 -18.11 -4.79 -14.71
N GLU A 131 -17.79 -4.96 -15.98
CA GLU A 131 -17.48 -6.24 -16.59
C GLU A 131 -16.24 -6.87 -15.98
N PHE A 132 -15.16 -6.10 -15.85
CA PHE A 132 -13.91 -6.55 -15.23
C PHE A 132 -14.13 -7.01 -13.77
N ILE A 133 -14.91 -6.26 -12.98
CA ILE A 133 -15.24 -6.64 -11.60
C ILE A 133 -16.14 -7.88 -11.53
N ASN A 134 -17.13 -7.98 -12.42
CA ASN A 134 -18.03 -9.13 -12.44
C ASN A 134 -17.31 -10.42 -12.86
N ASN A 135 -16.30 -10.31 -13.72
CA ASN A 135 -15.46 -11.41 -14.17
C ASN A 135 -14.17 -11.58 -13.35
N TRP A 136 -14.05 -10.90 -12.21
CA TRP A 136 -12.90 -11.08 -11.33
C TRP A 136 -12.79 -12.56 -10.91
N PRO A 137 -11.63 -13.22 -11.12
CA PRO A 137 -11.48 -14.68 -10.97
C PRO A 137 -12.11 -15.24 -9.70
N SER A 138 -12.94 -16.27 -9.85
CA SER A 138 -13.69 -16.91 -8.75
C SER A 138 -12.81 -17.77 -7.85
N ASP A 139 -11.74 -18.33 -8.41
CA ASP A 139 -10.83 -19.25 -7.69
C ASP A 139 -9.97 -18.51 -6.66
N TYR A 140 -9.92 -17.18 -6.75
CA TYR A 140 -9.31 -16.36 -5.73
C TYR A 140 -10.33 -16.02 -4.66
N GLU A 141 -10.02 -16.41 -3.43
CA GLU A 141 -10.86 -16.18 -2.25
C GLU A 141 -11.02 -14.66 -1.99
N LYS A 142 -12.09 -14.08 -2.55
CA LYS A 142 -12.45 -12.66 -2.38
C LYS A 142 -12.62 -12.26 -0.91
N ASP A 143 -12.80 -13.22 -0.01
CA ASP A 143 -12.93 -12.99 1.43
C ASP A 143 -11.57 -12.82 2.13
N LYS A 144 -10.45 -13.14 1.47
CA LYS A 144 -9.09 -13.03 2.05
C LYS A 144 -8.42 -11.68 1.85
N TYR A 145 -8.91 -10.85 0.94
CA TYR A 145 -8.35 -9.52 0.66
C TYR A 145 -9.41 -8.57 0.11
N HIS A 146 -9.17 -7.27 0.21
CA HIS A 146 -10.10 -6.27 -0.34
C HIS A 146 -9.71 -5.83 -1.76
N LEU A 147 -10.70 -5.67 -2.64
CA LEU A 147 -10.50 -4.96 -3.90
C LEU A 147 -10.72 -3.47 -3.72
N VAL A 148 -9.73 -2.69 -4.15
CA VAL A 148 -9.71 -1.22 -4.03
C VAL A 148 -9.64 -0.61 -5.42
N VAL A 149 -10.50 0.36 -5.70
CA VAL A 149 -10.49 1.10 -6.98
C VAL A 149 -10.13 2.56 -6.73
N GLU A 150 -9.15 3.04 -7.47
CA GLU A 150 -8.70 4.42 -7.45
C GLU A 150 -8.95 5.10 -8.79
N PHE A 151 -9.72 6.19 -8.76
CA PHE A 151 -10.03 7.00 -9.94
C PHE A 151 -9.11 8.23 -10.02
N ARG A 152 -8.76 8.62 -11.24
CA ARG A 152 -7.95 9.80 -11.56
C ARG A 152 -8.64 10.80 -12.49
N HIS A 153 -9.94 10.60 -12.74
CA HIS A 153 -10.74 11.46 -13.61
C HIS A 153 -12.01 11.95 -12.90
N LYS A 154 -12.31 13.25 -12.99
CA LYS A 154 -13.41 13.89 -12.25
C LYS A 154 -14.80 13.32 -12.53
N SER A 155 -15.00 12.73 -13.72
CA SER A 155 -16.28 12.11 -14.10
C SER A 155 -16.70 10.96 -13.17
N TRP A 156 -15.76 10.38 -12.41
CA TRP A 156 -16.04 9.30 -11.47
C TRP A 156 -16.60 9.80 -10.13
N MET A 157 -16.49 11.11 -9.84
CA MET A 157 -17.03 11.72 -8.62
C MET A 157 -18.55 11.93 -8.75
N ASP A 158 -19.28 10.82 -8.88
CA ASP A 158 -20.68 10.78 -9.25
C ASP A 158 -21.46 9.74 -8.42
N GLU A 159 -22.65 10.10 -7.95
CA GLU A 159 -23.42 9.24 -7.02
C GLU A 159 -23.80 7.88 -7.59
N ALA A 160 -23.99 7.74 -8.91
CA ALA A 160 -24.30 6.44 -9.50
C ALA A 160 -23.09 5.49 -9.44
N VAL A 161 -21.87 6.04 -9.55
CA VAL A 161 -20.62 5.28 -9.36
C VAL A 161 -20.51 4.83 -7.91
N PHE A 162 -20.68 5.73 -6.94
CA PHE A 162 -20.55 5.39 -5.52
C PHE A 162 -21.66 4.44 -5.04
N LYS A 163 -22.88 4.53 -5.59
CA LYS A 163 -23.95 3.55 -5.39
C LYS A 163 -23.55 2.17 -5.90
N TYR A 164 -22.93 2.08 -7.08
CA TYR A 164 -22.42 0.82 -7.62
C TYR A 164 -21.32 0.22 -6.74
N LEU A 165 -20.34 1.02 -6.30
CA LEU A 165 -19.26 0.55 -5.42
C LEU A 165 -19.83 -0.03 -4.11
N ARG A 166 -20.78 0.66 -3.48
CA ARG A 166 -21.48 0.18 -2.29
C ARG A 166 -22.22 -1.14 -2.53
N ALA A 167 -22.96 -1.23 -3.62
CA ALA A 167 -23.71 -2.44 -3.97
C ALA A 167 -22.80 -3.66 -4.24
N LYS A 168 -21.56 -3.43 -4.67
CA LYS A 168 -20.56 -4.47 -4.92
C LYS A 168 -19.56 -4.67 -3.78
N LEU A 169 -19.70 -3.93 -2.67
CA LEU A 169 -18.74 -3.88 -1.57
C LEU A 169 -17.29 -3.62 -2.07
N LEU A 170 -17.15 -2.82 -3.13
CA LEU A 170 -15.84 -2.40 -3.61
C LEU A 170 -15.32 -1.23 -2.77
N THR A 171 -14.05 -1.28 -2.41
CA THR A 171 -13.44 -0.20 -1.63
C THR A 171 -13.03 0.93 -2.57
N TYR A 172 -13.55 2.13 -2.33
CA TYR A 172 -13.05 3.34 -2.96
C TYR A 172 -11.73 3.76 -2.32
N CYS A 173 -10.73 4.07 -3.14
CA CYS A 173 -9.52 4.73 -2.69
C CYS A 173 -9.73 6.24 -2.63
N ALA A 174 -9.88 6.78 -1.42
CA ALA A 174 -9.83 8.22 -1.20
C ALA A 174 -8.41 8.73 -1.45
N VAL A 175 -8.22 9.67 -2.37
CA VAL A 175 -6.89 10.22 -2.67
C VAL A 175 -6.85 11.70 -2.34
N ILE A 176 -5.79 12.07 -1.61
CA ILE A 176 -5.41 13.45 -1.36
C ILE A 176 -4.38 13.87 -2.40
N GLU A 177 -4.84 14.59 -3.42
CA GLU A 177 -4.07 15.06 -4.57
C GLU A 177 -4.63 16.39 -5.13
N PRO A 178 -3.96 17.04 -6.11
CA PRO A 178 -4.44 18.28 -6.72
C PRO A 178 -5.61 18.11 -7.70
N LEU A 179 -5.70 16.98 -8.41
CA LEU A 179 -6.57 16.84 -9.58
C LEU A 179 -8.05 16.63 -9.24
N LEU A 180 -8.32 16.02 -8.09
CA LEU A 180 -9.65 15.62 -7.68
C LEU A 180 -10.04 16.30 -6.37
N PRO A 181 -11.31 16.71 -6.21
CA PRO A 181 -11.79 17.16 -4.92
C PRO A 181 -11.65 16.01 -3.91
N PRO A 182 -11.17 16.28 -2.68
CA PRO A 182 -11.02 15.24 -1.69
C PRO A 182 -12.39 14.66 -1.34
N ARG A 183 -12.56 13.37 -1.60
CA ARG A 183 -13.76 12.60 -1.29
C ARG A 183 -13.37 11.41 -0.41
N MET A 184 -14.13 11.16 0.65
CA MET A 184 -13.81 10.17 1.68
C MET A 184 -15.00 9.25 2.01
N ASP A 185 -15.91 9.06 1.06
CA ASP A 185 -17.05 8.18 1.24
C ASP A 185 -16.62 6.75 1.58
N VAL A 186 -17.26 6.17 2.58
CA VAL A 186 -17.17 4.74 2.86
C VAL A 186 -18.05 4.00 1.85
N THR A 187 -17.43 3.16 1.02
CA THR A 187 -18.13 2.30 0.05
C THR A 187 -18.13 0.83 0.45
N ASN A 188 -17.28 0.42 1.40
CA ASN A 188 -17.25 -0.92 1.97
C ASN A 188 -17.10 -0.82 3.50
N PRO A 189 -18.02 -1.37 4.32
CA PRO A 189 -17.92 -1.34 5.78
C PRO A 189 -16.77 -2.21 6.34
N SER A 190 -16.28 -3.20 5.61
CA SER A 190 -15.15 -4.01 6.07
C SER A 190 -13.82 -3.26 5.90
N PHE A 191 -13.72 -2.32 4.95
CA PHE A 191 -12.44 -1.69 4.63
C PHE A 191 -12.55 -0.29 4.00
N ALA A 192 -11.74 0.64 4.49
CA ALA A 192 -11.45 1.90 3.81
C ALA A 192 -9.98 2.00 3.39
N TYR A 193 -9.72 2.70 2.28
CA TYR A 193 -8.39 2.89 1.73
C TYR A 193 -8.14 4.35 1.42
N ILE A 194 -7.01 4.89 1.90
CA ILE A 194 -6.67 6.30 1.75
C ILE A 194 -5.23 6.43 1.25
N ARG A 195 -5.00 7.26 0.23
CA ARG A 195 -3.67 7.56 -0.28
C ARG A 195 -3.37 9.05 -0.24
N PHE A 196 -2.18 9.39 0.23
CA PHE A 196 -1.66 10.74 0.27
C PHE A 196 -0.59 10.91 -0.81
N HIS A 197 -0.91 11.64 -1.88
CA HIS A 197 0.02 11.93 -2.97
C HIS A 197 0.76 13.25 -2.76
N GLY A 198 0.15 14.19 -2.02
CA GLY A 198 0.66 15.53 -1.84
C GLY A 198 0.15 16.49 -2.92
N TYR A 199 0.56 17.76 -2.82
CA TYR A 199 0.15 18.83 -3.73
C TYR A 199 1.32 19.38 -4.56
N GLY A 200 2.39 18.58 -4.73
CA GLY A 200 3.57 18.99 -5.50
C GLY A 200 3.26 19.16 -6.99
N ASN A 201 3.61 20.33 -7.55
CA ASN A 201 3.32 20.69 -8.95
C ASN A 201 4.52 20.51 -9.92
N LYS A 202 5.76 20.35 -9.42
CA LYS A 202 6.99 20.30 -10.24
C LYS A 202 7.64 18.92 -10.30
N ILE A 203 7.65 18.20 -9.17
CA ILE A 203 7.98 16.77 -9.09
C ILE A 203 6.77 16.12 -8.45
N TRP A 204 6.09 15.27 -9.23
CA TRP A 204 4.96 14.50 -8.72
C TRP A 204 5.48 13.65 -7.54
N PHE A 205 4.87 13.76 -6.36
CA PHE A 205 5.30 13.17 -5.07
C PHE A 205 6.37 13.91 -4.24
N ASP A 206 6.85 15.09 -4.66
CA ASP A 206 7.64 15.97 -3.79
C ASP A 206 6.73 16.92 -2.99
N TYR A 207 6.36 16.48 -1.79
CA TYR A 207 5.52 17.25 -0.90
C TYR A 207 5.73 16.83 0.56
N ASP A 208 6.12 17.75 1.43
CA ASP A 208 6.14 17.53 2.88
C ASP A 208 4.85 18.06 3.48
N PHE A 209 3.93 17.18 3.87
CA PHE A 209 2.71 17.61 4.55
C PHE A 209 3.08 18.23 5.91
N HIS A 210 2.68 19.48 6.12
CA HIS A 210 2.91 20.16 7.38
C HIS A 210 2.01 19.61 8.48
N GLU A 211 2.38 19.84 9.75
CA GLU A 211 1.65 19.32 10.92
C GLU A 211 0.17 19.70 10.91
N GLU A 212 -0.16 20.93 10.49
CA GLU A 212 -1.54 21.42 10.43
C GLU A 212 -2.37 20.66 9.39
N GLU A 213 -1.77 20.30 8.25
CA GLU A 213 -2.45 19.52 7.21
C GLU A 213 -2.68 18.09 7.68
N ILE A 214 -1.67 17.45 8.27
CA ILE A 214 -1.81 16.11 8.85
C ILE A 214 -2.90 16.12 9.93
N ARG A 215 -2.94 17.13 10.80
CA ARG A 215 -3.98 17.27 11.83
C ARG A 215 -5.37 17.42 11.22
N ARG A 216 -5.52 18.23 10.17
CA ARG A 216 -6.80 18.39 9.44
C ARG A 216 -7.26 17.07 8.85
N TRP A 217 -6.37 16.32 8.18
CA TRP A 217 -6.70 15.03 7.60
C TRP A 217 -6.97 13.97 8.67
N ALA A 218 -6.24 13.97 9.78
CA ALA A 218 -6.50 13.10 10.93
C ALA A 218 -7.91 13.31 11.49
N GLN A 219 -8.40 14.55 11.57
CA GLN A 219 -9.78 14.83 11.98
C GLN A 219 -10.81 14.24 11.02
N SER A 220 -10.59 14.32 9.70
CA SER A 220 -11.45 13.67 8.71
C SER A 220 -11.42 12.15 8.83
N ILE A 221 -10.23 11.56 8.99
CA ILE A 221 -10.05 10.11 9.15
C ILE A 221 -10.72 9.60 10.43
N LYS A 222 -10.65 10.35 11.54
CA LYS A 222 -11.34 10.00 12.80
C LYS A 222 -12.85 9.82 12.63
N LYS A 223 -13.48 10.51 11.67
CA LYS A 223 -14.90 10.32 11.34
C LYS A 223 -15.17 9.01 10.60
N ILE A 224 -14.19 8.48 9.88
CA ILE A 224 -14.28 7.25 9.08
C ILE A 224 -14.00 6.01 9.94
N ILE A 225 -13.05 6.10 10.89
CA ILE A 225 -12.67 5.00 11.79
C ILE A 225 -13.87 4.22 12.38
N PRO A 226 -14.94 4.84 12.92
CA PRO A 226 -16.05 4.08 13.48
C PRO A 226 -16.94 3.39 12.43
N GLN A 227 -16.87 3.79 11.15
CA GLN A 227 -17.74 3.30 10.08
C GLN A 227 -17.23 2.03 9.40
N VAL A 228 -15.97 1.65 9.63
CA VAL A 228 -15.35 0.51 8.98
C VAL A 228 -14.63 -0.42 9.94
N GLU A 229 -14.41 -1.67 9.57
CA GLU A 229 -13.68 -2.66 10.39
C GLU A 229 -12.17 -2.43 10.35
N LYS A 230 -11.62 -2.04 9.19
CA LYS A 230 -10.18 -1.79 9.00
C LYS A 230 -9.93 -0.62 8.04
N ILE A 231 -8.79 0.08 8.20
CA ILE A 231 -8.35 1.16 7.31
C ILE A 231 -6.89 0.95 6.91
N GLY A 232 -6.60 1.00 5.61
CA GLY A 232 -5.26 1.14 5.06
C GLY A 232 -4.99 2.58 4.63
N ILE A 233 -3.91 3.18 5.10
CA ILE A 233 -3.50 4.55 4.78
C ILE A 233 -2.06 4.55 4.27
N TYR A 234 -1.84 5.06 3.06
CA TYR A 234 -0.55 5.00 2.40
C TYR A 234 -0.07 6.38 1.93
N PHE A 235 1.11 6.77 2.38
CA PHE A 235 1.80 7.96 1.90
C PHE A 235 2.68 7.61 0.70
N ASN A 236 2.45 8.29 -0.43
CA ASN A 236 3.17 8.10 -1.67
C ASN A 236 4.08 9.30 -2.04
N ASN A 237 4.15 10.32 -1.18
CA ASN A 237 5.06 11.46 -1.28
C ASN A 237 6.49 11.07 -0.87
N HIS A 238 7.09 10.14 -1.63
CA HIS A 238 8.29 9.42 -1.22
C HIS A 238 9.58 10.23 -1.26
N PHE A 239 9.59 11.43 -1.84
CA PHE A 239 10.78 12.26 -1.93
C PHE A 239 11.36 12.58 -0.53
N SER A 240 12.69 12.52 -0.40
CA SER A 240 13.43 12.88 0.82
C SER A 240 12.96 12.23 2.15
N GLY A 241 12.25 11.10 2.08
CA GLY A 241 11.70 10.43 3.27
C GLY A 241 10.43 11.05 3.84
N TYR A 242 9.78 12.00 3.13
CA TYR A 242 8.56 12.66 3.61
C TYR A 242 7.42 11.67 3.88
N ALA A 243 7.22 10.67 3.02
CA ALA A 243 6.21 9.64 3.24
C ALA A 243 6.34 8.91 4.59
N VAL A 244 7.57 8.63 5.03
CA VAL A 244 7.82 8.00 6.34
C VAL A 244 7.53 8.99 7.46
N LYS A 245 8.06 10.21 7.36
CA LYS A 245 7.85 11.27 8.34
C LYS A 245 6.35 11.55 8.54
N ASN A 246 5.62 11.76 7.45
CA ASN A 246 4.20 12.09 7.48
C ASN A 246 3.34 10.90 7.92
N SER A 247 3.72 9.66 7.57
CA SER A 247 3.12 8.45 8.16
C SER A 247 3.19 8.46 9.68
N LEU A 248 4.38 8.70 10.25
CA LEU A 248 4.58 8.74 11.71
C LEU A 248 3.84 9.92 12.37
N MET A 249 3.79 11.08 11.71
CA MET A 249 2.99 12.22 12.16
C MET A 249 1.50 11.89 12.23
N LEU A 250 0.96 11.24 11.19
CA LEU A 250 -0.44 10.84 11.16
C LEU A 250 -0.76 9.79 12.23
N MET A 251 0.14 8.81 12.42
CA MET A 251 0.01 7.81 13.47
C MET A 251 -0.09 8.48 14.86
N LYS A 252 0.76 9.47 15.14
CA LYS A 252 0.69 10.27 16.37
C LYS A 252 -0.66 10.98 16.52
N GLU A 253 -1.13 11.68 15.49
CA GLU A 253 -2.41 12.41 15.52
C GLU A 253 -3.64 11.47 15.67
N LEU A 254 -3.52 10.23 15.20
CA LEU A 254 -4.55 9.18 15.33
C LEU A 254 -4.40 8.31 16.60
N SER A 255 -3.38 8.57 17.43
CA SER A 255 -3.03 7.73 18.59
C SER A 255 -2.78 6.26 18.24
N VAL A 256 -2.25 6.00 17.04
CA VAL A 256 -1.83 4.67 16.57
C VAL A 256 -0.34 4.50 16.81
N GLN A 257 0.07 3.40 17.42
CA GLN A 257 1.48 3.16 17.72
C GLN A 257 2.19 2.44 16.55
N PRO A 258 3.40 2.85 16.16
CA PRO A 258 4.26 2.03 15.33
C PRO A 258 4.72 0.79 16.11
N ARG A 259 5.23 -0.22 15.40
CA ARG A 259 5.83 -1.41 16.03
C ARG A 259 7.00 -1.01 16.91
N ASN A 260 7.88 -0.18 16.36
CA ASN A 260 9.01 0.43 17.03
C ASN A 260 9.22 1.85 16.50
N SER A 261 9.88 2.69 17.30
CA SER A 261 10.43 3.95 16.80
C SER A 261 11.65 3.67 15.92
N PRO A 262 11.92 4.45 14.86
CA PRO A 262 13.10 4.25 14.00
C PRO A 262 14.43 4.19 14.79
N SER A 263 14.58 5.02 15.82
CA SER A 263 15.74 5.06 16.71
C SER A 263 15.91 3.82 17.60
N ARG A 264 14.89 2.97 17.71
CA ARG A 264 14.89 1.75 18.55
C ARG A 264 15.13 0.47 17.75
N VAL A 265 15.26 0.55 16.42
CA VAL A 265 15.51 -0.64 15.60
C VAL A 265 16.97 -1.08 15.72
N ASN A 266 17.20 -2.29 16.23
CA ASN A 266 18.53 -2.84 16.42
C ASN A 266 19.12 -3.40 15.12
N LEU A 267 20.11 -2.70 14.55
CA LEU A 267 20.77 -3.12 13.30
C LEU A 267 21.45 -4.48 13.36
N LEU A 268 21.96 -4.90 14.52
CA LEU A 268 22.56 -6.23 14.67
C LEU A 268 21.50 -7.32 14.57
N GLU A 269 20.31 -7.11 15.12
CA GLU A 269 19.19 -8.04 14.98
C GLU A 269 18.68 -8.11 13.55
N ILE A 270 18.63 -6.97 12.84
CA ILE A 270 18.28 -6.95 11.41
C ILE A 270 19.26 -7.82 10.62
N LYS A 271 20.57 -7.65 10.83
CA LYS A 271 21.63 -8.45 10.16
C LYS A 271 21.55 -9.94 10.49
N LYS A 272 21.30 -10.28 11.76
CA LYS A 272 21.08 -11.68 12.18
C LYS A 272 19.86 -12.28 11.46
N LYS A 273 18.74 -11.55 11.40
CA LYS A 273 17.51 -11.99 10.73
C LYS A 273 17.65 -12.06 9.20
N SER A 274 18.51 -11.24 8.59
CA SER A 274 18.78 -11.30 7.16
C SER A 274 19.74 -12.43 6.75
N GLY A 275 20.39 -13.08 7.72
CA GLY A 275 21.38 -14.13 7.48
C GLY A 275 22.77 -13.57 7.15
N GLU A 276 22.99 -12.27 7.33
CA GLU A 276 24.27 -11.62 7.15
C GLU A 276 25.01 -11.51 8.49
N PHE A 277 26.00 -12.38 8.71
CA PHE A 277 26.95 -12.17 9.80
C PHE A 277 27.90 -11.02 9.44
N PRO A 278 28.19 -10.09 10.37
CA PRO A 278 29.37 -9.24 10.23
C PRO A 278 30.59 -10.15 10.07
N LYS A 279 31.30 -10.06 8.95
CA LYS A 279 32.64 -10.68 8.84
C LYS A 279 33.49 -10.13 9.99
N GLY A 280 33.78 -10.96 10.99
CA GLY A 280 34.68 -10.63 12.09
C GLY A 280 34.10 -10.65 13.52
N GLN A 281 32.81 -10.94 13.74
CA GLN A 281 32.33 -11.27 15.09
C GLN A 281 32.38 -12.78 15.31
N MET A 282 33.40 -13.22 16.05
CA MET A 282 33.43 -14.57 16.62
C MET A 282 32.21 -14.77 17.51
N ASP A 283 31.57 -15.91 17.35
CA ASP A 283 30.61 -16.45 18.30
C ASP A 283 31.29 -16.54 19.68
N LEU A 284 30.57 -16.20 20.75
CA LEU A 284 31.09 -16.35 22.13
C LEU A 284 31.45 -17.81 22.43
N ASP A 285 30.83 -18.76 21.70
CA ASP A 285 31.13 -20.18 21.72
C ASP A 285 32.51 -20.55 21.14
N LYS A 286 33.27 -19.59 20.59
CA LYS A 286 34.68 -19.76 20.20
C LYS A 286 35.68 -19.11 21.16
N PHE A 287 35.21 -18.53 22.27
CA PHE A 287 36.04 -17.94 23.32
C PHE A 287 36.13 -18.79 24.59
N MET A 288 35.33 -19.87 24.70
CA MET A 288 35.48 -20.93 25.70
C MET A 288 36.03 -22.19 25.04
#